data_AF-A0A536Q6B5-F1
#
_entry.id   AF-A0A536Q6B5-F1
#
_cell.length_a   1.000
_cell.length_b   1.000
_cell.length_c   1.000
_cell.angle_alpha   90.00
_cell.angle_beta   90.00
_cell.angle_gamma   90.00
#
_symmetry.space_group_name_H-M   'P 1'
#
loop_
_entity.id
_entity.type
_entity.pdbx_description
1 polymer ?
#
loop_
_entity_poly.entity_id
_entity_poly.type
_entity_poly.pdbx_seq_one_letter_code
_entity_poly.pdbx_strand_id
1 'polypeptide(L)'
;MHDFRTIRGRGRLMKVHFGEPAFHYEAWHHAGVGRLEVGLHFEASAGENQAAFDFFRSRMVEVKASLPRAELEPWDRGWSRLYETVPAGRLDDVVLDHTVACMTEYVVTLQPLLDQFLRSRDENS
;
A
#
# COMPACT_ATOMS: atom_id res chain seq x y z
N MET A 1 12.00 12.92 -7.90
CA MET A 1 11.88 11.61 -7.23
C MET A 1 11.96 11.90 -5.75
N HIS A 2 10.91 11.60 -4.97
CA HIS A 2 10.96 11.82 -3.53
C HIS A 2 11.84 10.74 -2.89
N ASP A 3 12.67 11.12 -1.92
CA ASP A 3 13.34 10.13 -1.07
C ASP A 3 12.30 9.38 -0.24
N PHE A 4 12.54 8.09 -0.01
CA PHE A 4 11.66 7.29 0.85
C PHE A 4 12.10 7.38 2.32
N ARG A 5 11.13 7.25 3.23
CA ARG A 5 11.38 7.09 4.65
C ARG A 5 10.78 5.77 5.13
N THR A 6 11.54 5.05 5.96
CA THR A 6 11.10 3.80 6.58
C THR A 6 10.72 4.02 8.04
N ILE A 7 9.62 3.42 8.48
CA ILE A 7 9.22 3.39 9.89
C ILE A 7 9.09 1.92 10.31
N ARG A 8 9.79 1.52 11.38
CA ARG A 8 9.53 0.22 12.01
C ARG A 8 8.23 0.31 12.81
N GLY A 9 7.25 -0.52 12.46
CA GLY A 9 5.99 -0.64 13.19
C GLY A 9 6.12 -1.52 14.43
N ARG A 10 5.00 -1.75 15.12
CA ARG A 10 4.91 -2.81 16.13
C ARG A 10 4.81 -4.17 15.45
N GLY A 11 5.49 -5.18 15.98
CA GLY A 11 5.50 -6.52 15.41
C GLY A 11 6.40 -6.64 14.17
N ARG A 12 6.04 -7.53 13.24
CA ARG A 12 6.78 -7.79 12.01
C ARG A 12 6.25 -6.93 10.85
N LEU A 13 6.17 -5.62 11.12
CA LEU A 13 5.61 -4.59 10.22
C LEU A 13 6.69 -3.59 9.82
N MET A 14 6.79 -3.35 8.52
CA MET A 14 7.59 -2.27 7.93
C MET A 14 6.67 -1.32 7.18
N LYS A 15 6.82 -0.01 7.42
CA LYS A 15 6.13 1.05 6.65
C LYS A 15 7.15 1.83 5.81
N VAL A 16 6.77 2.22 4.59
CA VAL A 16 7.57 3.06 3.67
C VAL A 16 6.68 4.14 3.07
N HIS A 17 7.12 5.40 3.08
CA HIS A 17 6.37 6.50 2.44
C HIS A 17 7.29 7.45 1.65
N PHE A 18 6.71 8.14 0.67
CA PHE A 18 7.42 9.03 -0.27
C PHE A 18 6.92 10.48 -0.15
N GLY A 19 6.93 11.03 1.07
CA GLY A 19 6.57 12.42 1.34
C GLY A 19 5.38 12.60 2.28
N GLU A 20 4.29 11.86 2.07
CA GLU A 20 3.06 11.96 2.87
C GLU A 20 2.87 10.70 3.74
N PRO A 21 3.15 10.74 5.06
CA PRO A 21 3.05 9.57 5.94
C PRO A 21 1.66 8.95 6.00
N ALA A 22 0.59 9.71 5.77
CA ALA A 22 -0.78 9.18 5.77
C ALA A 22 -1.06 8.20 4.62
N PHE A 23 -0.24 8.24 3.56
CA PHE A 23 -0.30 7.32 2.42
C PHE A 23 1.03 6.57 2.31
N HIS A 24 1.06 5.31 2.76
CA HIS A 24 2.30 4.57 2.90
C HIS A 24 2.16 3.11 2.50
N TYR A 25 3.26 2.52 2.04
CA TYR A 25 3.34 1.10 1.78
C TYR A 25 3.66 0.34 3.05
N GLU A 26 3.09 -0.85 3.18
CA GLU A 26 3.37 -1.78 4.27
C GLU A 26 3.85 -3.13 3.74
N ALA A 27 4.77 -3.73 4.48
CA ALA A 27 4.98 -5.17 4.46
C ALA A 27 4.73 -5.70 5.89
N TRP A 28 3.71 -6.54 6.06
CA TRP A 28 3.30 -7.03 7.38
C TRP A 28 3.18 -8.54 7.42
N HIS A 29 4.01 -9.18 8.26
CA HIS A 29 3.91 -10.62 8.50
C HIS A 29 2.87 -10.96 9.59
N HIS A 30 1.76 -11.54 9.16
CA HIS A 30 0.72 -12.11 10.02
C HIS A 30 1.04 -13.57 10.35
N ALA A 31 2.02 -13.77 11.23
CA ALA A 31 2.52 -15.11 11.59
C ALA A 31 1.42 -16.09 12.05
N GLY A 32 0.39 -15.60 12.75
CA GLY A 32 -0.71 -16.42 13.25
C GLY A 32 -1.57 -17.08 12.16
N VAL A 33 -1.58 -16.51 10.94
CA VAL A 33 -2.33 -17.05 9.79
C VAL A 33 -1.40 -17.43 8.62
N GLY A 34 -0.08 -17.38 8.83
CA GLY A 34 0.92 -17.75 7.83
C GLY A 34 0.85 -16.93 6.55
N ARG A 35 0.58 -15.62 6.67
CA ARG A 35 0.49 -14.70 5.52
C ARG A 35 1.40 -13.50 5.71
N LEU A 36 1.88 -12.97 4.60
CA LEU A 36 2.51 -11.67 4.55
C LEU A 36 1.68 -10.77 3.61
N GLU A 37 1.33 -9.60 4.12
CA GLU A 37 0.64 -8.56 3.36
C GLU A 37 1.65 -7.59 2.76
N VAL A 38 1.42 -7.17 1.53
CA VAL A 38 2.04 -6.01 0.89
C VAL A 38 0.92 -5.11 0.38
N GLY A 39 0.98 -3.82 0.69
CA GLY A 39 -0.07 -2.91 0.24
C GLY A 39 0.24 -1.46 0.47
N LEU A 40 -0.51 -0.60 -0.22
CA LEU A 40 -0.59 0.84 0.01
C LEU A 40 -1.78 1.13 0.93
N HIS A 41 -1.53 1.78 2.05
CA HIS A 41 -2.50 2.08 3.11
C HIS A 41 -2.84 3.57 3.13
N PHE A 42 -4.12 3.87 3.33
CA PHE A 42 -4.68 5.22 3.46
C PHE A 42 -5.14 5.41 4.91
N GLU A 43 -4.31 6.06 5.71
CA GLU A 43 -4.53 6.33 7.14
C GLU A 43 -4.70 7.84 7.41
N ALA A 44 -5.28 8.58 6.46
CA ALA A 44 -5.56 10.02 6.57
C ALA A 44 -6.90 10.29 7.28
N SER A 45 -7.44 11.51 7.14
CA SER A 45 -8.81 11.81 7.57
C SER A 45 -9.83 10.97 6.77
N ALA A 46 -11.04 10.74 7.34
CA ALA A 46 -12.06 9.93 6.69
C ALA A 46 -12.46 10.45 5.29
N GLY A 47 -12.52 11.78 5.12
CA GLY A 47 -12.81 12.40 3.81
C GLY A 47 -11.68 12.17 2.81
N GLU A 48 -10.42 12.29 3.22
CA GLU A 48 -9.26 12.04 2.37
C GLU A 48 -9.13 10.56 1.99
N ASN A 49 -9.37 9.64 2.92
CA ASN A 49 -9.37 8.21 2.64
C ASN A 49 -10.47 7.85 1.64
N GLN A 50 -11.67 8.41 1.78
CA GLN A 50 -12.74 8.19 0.82
C GLN A 50 -12.40 8.75 -0.57
N ALA A 51 -11.82 9.95 -0.64
CA ALA A 51 -11.38 10.55 -1.89
C ALA A 51 -10.29 9.70 -2.59
N ALA A 52 -9.31 9.21 -1.82
CA ALA A 52 -8.28 8.31 -2.33
C ALA A 52 -8.89 6.97 -2.79
N PHE A 53 -9.80 6.40 -2.00
CA PHE A 53 -10.51 5.17 -2.36
C PHE A 53 -11.24 5.32 -3.70
N ASP A 54 -12.01 6.39 -3.89
CA ASP A 54 -12.72 6.63 -5.15
C ASP A 54 -11.78 6.91 -6.33
N PHE A 55 -10.68 7.62 -6.07
CA PHE A 55 -9.62 7.80 -7.06
C PHE A 55 -9.08 6.44 -7.52
N PHE A 56 -8.61 5.59 -6.61
CA PHE A 56 -8.04 4.29 -6.99
C PHE A 56 -9.09 3.32 -7.55
N ARG A 57 -10.34 3.35 -7.03
CA ARG A 57 -11.45 2.53 -7.52
C ARG A 57 -11.68 2.72 -9.01
N SER A 58 -11.61 3.96 -9.49
CA SER A 58 -11.76 4.27 -10.92
C SER A 58 -10.54 3.90 -11.78
N ARG A 59 -9.38 3.60 -11.18
CA ARG A 59 -8.17 3.09 -11.86
C ARG A 59 -7.93 1.60 -11.67
N MET A 60 -8.82 0.86 -11.00
CA MET A 60 -8.54 -0.55 -10.68
C MET A 60 -8.31 -1.44 -11.90
N VAL A 61 -8.87 -1.11 -13.07
CA VAL A 61 -8.58 -1.83 -14.32
C VAL A 61 -7.10 -1.67 -14.72
N GLU A 62 -6.58 -0.44 -14.68
CA GLU A 62 -5.18 -0.12 -14.95
C GLU A 62 -4.27 -0.76 -13.89
N VAL A 63 -4.62 -0.64 -12.61
CA VAL A 63 -3.85 -1.25 -11.51
C VAL A 63 -3.76 -2.76 -11.69
N LYS A 64 -4.88 -3.44 -12.00
CA LYS A 64 -4.89 -4.90 -12.18
C LYS A 64 -4.15 -5.40 -13.42
N ALA A 65 -3.85 -4.52 -14.40
CA ALA A 65 -3.01 -4.90 -15.53
C ALA A 65 -1.57 -5.20 -15.10
N SER A 66 -1.06 -4.49 -14.09
CA SER A 66 0.28 -4.68 -13.52
C SER A 66 0.27 -5.51 -12.23
N LEU A 67 -0.76 -5.35 -11.39
CA LEU A 67 -0.92 -5.98 -10.08
C LEU A 67 -2.22 -6.81 -10.06
N PRO A 68 -2.26 -7.96 -10.73
CA PRO A 68 -3.51 -8.71 -10.95
C PRO A 68 -4.16 -9.21 -9.65
N ARG A 69 -3.37 -9.37 -8.59
CA ARG A 69 -3.78 -9.86 -7.27
C ARG A 69 -4.18 -8.74 -6.32
N ALA A 70 -3.98 -7.48 -6.70
CA ALA A 70 -4.30 -6.35 -5.84
C ALA A 70 -5.81 -6.24 -5.62
N GLU A 71 -6.19 -5.99 -4.37
CA GLU A 71 -7.54 -5.72 -3.93
C GLU A 71 -7.59 -4.34 -3.29
N LEU A 72 -8.63 -3.58 -3.63
CA LEU A 72 -8.93 -2.29 -3.01
C LEU A 72 -10.09 -2.48 -2.04
N GLU A 73 -9.86 -2.24 -0.76
CA GLU A 73 -10.77 -2.57 0.33
C GLU A 73 -10.98 -1.36 1.26
N PRO A 74 -12.23 -1.01 1.60
CA PRO A 74 -12.51 -0.19 2.78
C PRO A 74 -12.06 -0.96 4.03
N TRP A 75 -11.13 -0.41 4.79
CA TRP A 75 -10.55 -1.05 5.97
C TRP A 75 -11.07 -0.42 7.27
N ASP A 76 -10.92 -1.16 8.38
CA ASP A 76 -11.46 -0.81 9.71
C ASP A 76 -11.20 0.66 10.09
N ARG A 77 -12.13 1.24 10.86
CA ARG A 77 -12.06 2.61 11.42
C ARG A 77 -11.90 3.73 10.38
N GLY A 78 -12.38 3.53 9.16
CA GLY A 78 -12.41 4.57 8.12
C GLY A 78 -11.10 4.72 7.36
N TRP A 79 -10.22 3.73 7.45
CA TRP A 79 -9.05 3.60 6.58
C TRP A 79 -9.42 2.82 5.32
N SER A 80 -8.52 2.79 4.35
CA SER A 80 -8.67 1.89 3.21
C SER A 80 -7.29 1.51 2.71
N ARG A 81 -7.23 0.44 1.92
CA ARG A 81 -5.96 -0.10 1.46
C ARG A 81 -6.10 -0.76 0.11
N LEU A 82 -5.01 -0.71 -0.64
CA LEU A 82 -4.81 -1.45 -1.86
C LEU A 82 -3.69 -2.46 -1.62
N TYR A 83 -4.02 -3.75 -1.52
CA TYR A 83 -3.14 -4.76 -0.94
C TYR A 83 -3.23 -6.11 -1.65
N GLU A 84 -2.24 -6.96 -1.41
CA GLU A 84 -2.32 -8.39 -1.65
C GLU A 84 -1.65 -9.16 -0.51
N THR A 85 -1.91 -10.47 -0.44
CA THR A 85 -1.23 -11.35 0.52
C THR A 85 -0.52 -12.51 -0.17
N VAL A 86 0.64 -12.88 0.34
CA VAL A 86 1.38 -14.08 -0.08
C VAL A 86 1.42 -15.11 1.07
N PRO A 87 1.47 -16.42 0.78
CA PRO A 87 1.78 -17.42 1.79
C PRO A 87 3.15 -17.15 2.42
N ALA A 88 3.19 -17.09 3.75
CA ALA A 88 4.40 -16.85 4.53
C ALA A 88 4.25 -17.52 5.90
N GLY A 89 4.34 -18.84 5.96
CA GLY A 89 4.32 -19.58 7.23
C GLY A 89 5.51 -19.22 8.14
N ARG A 90 6.65 -18.86 7.53
CA ARG A 90 7.86 -18.39 8.17
C ARG A 90 8.46 -17.26 7.34
N LEU A 91 9.19 -16.35 7.99
CA LEU A 91 10.06 -15.40 7.28
C LEU A 91 11.40 -16.09 7.03
N ASP A 92 11.59 -16.56 5.80
CA ASP A 92 12.86 -17.02 5.27
C ASP A 92 13.21 -16.21 4.03
N ASP A 93 14.38 -16.49 3.45
CA ASP A 93 14.94 -15.71 2.34
C ASP A 93 14.03 -15.73 1.11
N VAL A 94 13.32 -16.85 0.87
CA VAL A 94 12.36 -16.96 -0.24
C VAL A 94 11.18 -16.01 -0.04
N VAL A 95 10.61 -15.97 1.16
CA VAL A 95 9.53 -15.02 1.48
C VAL A 95 10.05 -13.58 1.40
N LEU A 96 11.27 -13.32 1.85
CA LEU A 96 11.88 -12.00 1.77
C LEU A 96 12.03 -11.52 0.33
N ASP A 97 12.59 -12.35 -0.55
CA ASP A 97 12.81 -12.02 -1.97
C ASP A 97 11.48 -11.74 -2.68
N HIS A 98 10.47 -12.58 -2.45
CA HIS A 98 9.12 -12.35 -2.99
C HIS A 98 8.50 -11.07 -2.44
N THR A 99 8.70 -10.77 -1.16
CA THR A 99 8.19 -9.53 -0.54
C THR A 99 8.83 -8.30 -1.17
N VAL A 100 10.15 -8.33 -1.40
CA VAL A 100 10.87 -7.22 -2.02
C VAL A 100 10.41 -7.02 -3.47
N ALA A 101 10.25 -8.10 -4.25
CA ALA A 101 9.74 -8.02 -5.61
C ALA A 101 8.31 -7.43 -5.65
N CYS A 102 7.40 -7.97 -4.84
CA CYS A 102 6.02 -7.50 -4.72
C CYS A 102 5.96 -6.02 -4.29
N MET A 103 6.69 -5.63 -3.25
CA MET A 103 6.77 -4.23 -2.80
C MET A 103 7.29 -3.31 -3.92
N THR A 104 8.27 -3.75 -4.69
CA THR A 104 8.81 -2.97 -5.82
C THR A 104 7.74 -2.77 -6.89
N GLU A 105 7.01 -3.81 -7.27
CA GLU A 105 5.91 -3.72 -8.24
C GLU A 105 4.79 -2.79 -7.74
N TYR A 106 4.45 -2.87 -6.45
CA TYR A 106 3.49 -1.97 -5.81
C TYR A 106 3.93 -0.51 -5.87
N VAL A 107 5.17 -0.19 -5.48
CA VAL A 107 5.68 1.17 -5.53
C VAL A 107 5.73 1.70 -6.96
N VAL A 108 6.27 0.92 -7.91
CA VAL A 108 6.39 1.35 -9.31
C VAL A 108 5.02 1.58 -9.96
N THR A 109 4.03 0.75 -9.64
CA THR A 109 2.68 0.86 -10.21
C THR A 109 1.86 1.96 -9.53
N LEU A 110 1.90 2.05 -8.20
CA LEU A 110 0.96 2.86 -7.44
C LEU A 110 1.49 4.25 -7.09
N GLN A 111 2.80 4.44 -6.95
CA GLN A 111 3.35 5.74 -6.57
C GLN A 111 3.02 6.85 -7.58
N PRO A 112 3.10 6.64 -8.91
CA PRO A 112 2.71 7.66 -9.87
C PRO A 112 1.23 8.08 -9.76
N LEU A 113 0.36 7.11 -9.47
CA LEU A 113 -1.08 7.33 -9.27
C LEU A 113 -1.34 8.08 -7.95
N LEU A 114 -0.66 7.71 -6.88
CA LEU A 114 -0.72 8.41 -5.60
C LEU A 114 -0.23 9.84 -5.73
N ASP A 115 0.88 10.07 -6.41
CA ASP A 115 1.42 11.41 -6.67
C ASP A 115 0.41 12.26 -7.48
N GLN A 116 -0.32 11.66 -8.43
CA GLN A 116 -1.38 12.34 -9.16
C GLN A 116 -2.55 12.72 -8.24
N PHE A 117 -2.99 11.80 -7.38
CA PHE A 117 -4.04 12.07 -6.40
C PHE A 117 -3.66 13.22 -5.48
N LEU A 118 -2.46 13.17 -4.87
CA LEU A 118 -1.99 14.19 -3.94
C LEU A 118 -1.90 15.58 -4.60
N ARG A 119 -1.37 15.67 -5.83
CA ARG A 119 -1.38 16.94 -6.59
C ARG A 119 -2.79 17.47 -6.81
N SER A 120 -3.72 16.61 -7.22
CA SER A 120 -5.11 17.03 -7.47
C SER A 120 -5.85 17.46 -6.21
N ARG A 121 -5.46 16.93 -5.04
CA ARG A 121 -5.98 17.34 -3.75
C ARG A 121 -5.46 18.73 -3.36
N ASP A 122 -4.16 18.96 -3.55
CA ASP A 122 -3.51 20.23 -3.19
C ASP A 122 -3.99 21.40 -4.07
N GLU A 123 -4.33 21.13 -5.34
CA GLU A 123 -4.92 22.13 -6.26
C GLU A 123 -6.37 22.52 -5.92
N ASN A 124 -7.08 21.65 -5.18
CA ASN A 124 -8.49 21.83 -4.82
C ASN A 124 -8.70 22.23 -3.35
N SER A 125 -7.62 22.50 -2.61
CA SER A 125 -7.62 22.94 -1.20
C SER A 125 -7.47 24.45 -1.08
#